data_AF-A0A922F4P0-F1
#
_entry.id   AF-A0A922F4P0-F1
#
_cell.length_a   1.000
_cell.length_b   1.000
_cell.length_c   1.000
_cell.angle_alpha   90.00
_cell.angle_beta   90.00
_cell.angle_gamma   90.00
#
_symmetry.space_group_name_H-M   'P 1'
#
loop_
_entity.id
_entity.type
_entity.pdbx_description
1 polymer ?
#
loop_
_entity_poly.entity_id
_entity_poly.type
_entity_poly.pdbx_seq_one_letter_code
_entity_poly.pdbx_strand_id
1 'polypeptide(L)'
;MSWFSDHGVELKIEDDGRVFPVSNSSSSIIDCLMSQAMKIGVSLQTGKVVTTASASSLGKFLLKIEKRTIDYVEYVEADYLLIASGSSPQGYRLVAQLNHSIVDPVPSLFTFKIEDPKLAELAGVTFPKVKAKLKLENVRRNIPQLTQVGPMLVTHWGLSGPVVLRLSAWGARDLFSLGYEGILIVDFTPDLNMEDVKSILSQHKLQFVKQKVLNSCPSEFGLVKRFWKYILNRESLVEDMLWASISNNSLNSVASLLKHCSFRVTGKGQFKDEFVTAGGIPLSEISLNTMESKIHSHLYFAGEVLNVDGITGGYNFQNAWSGGYIAGTSIGELARVTDLEERVL
;
A
#
# COMPACT_ATOMS: atom_id res chain seq x y z
N MET A 1 -9.01 -3.38 19.02
CA MET A 1 -7.84 -3.83 19.80
C MET A 1 -8.25 -4.72 20.95
N SER A 2 -9.15 -4.27 21.84
CA SER A 2 -9.69 -5.09 22.96
C SER A 2 -10.11 -6.48 22.54
N TRP A 3 -10.87 -6.61 21.44
CA TRP A 3 -11.31 -7.91 20.94
C TRP A 3 -10.17 -8.93 20.79
N PHE A 4 -9.01 -8.55 20.26
CA PHE A 4 -7.88 -9.49 20.14
C PHE A 4 -7.30 -9.87 21.50
N SER A 5 -7.15 -8.90 22.39
CA SER A 5 -6.65 -9.13 23.76
C SER A 5 -7.59 -10.02 24.57
N ASP A 6 -8.90 -9.80 24.47
CA ASP A 6 -9.94 -10.59 25.13
C ASP A 6 -9.95 -12.06 24.63
N HIS A 7 -9.41 -12.30 23.42
CA HIS A 7 -9.28 -13.63 22.82
C HIS A 7 -7.84 -14.17 22.84
N GLY A 8 -6.97 -13.60 23.69
CA GLY A 8 -5.64 -14.14 23.98
C GLY A 8 -4.52 -13.71 23.03
N VAL A 9 -4.74 -12.67 22.22
CA VAL A 9 -3.70 -12.07 21.39
C VAL A 9 -3.32 -10.70 21.95
N GLU A 10 -2.18 -10.65 22.62
CA GLU A 10 -1.58 -9.39 23.05
C GLU A 10 -1.06 -8.59 21.86
N LEU A 11 -1.31 -7.28 21.89
CA LEU A 11 -0.92 -6.34 20.85
C LEU A 11 0.05 -5.31 21.43
N LYS A 12 1.01 -4.88 20.60
CA LYS A 12 1.91 -3.75 20.87
C LYS A 12 1.72 -2.67 19.83
N ILE A 13 1.98 -1.43 20.22
CA ILE A 13 1.98 -0.26 19.36
C ILE A 13 3.43 0.18 19.17
N GLU A 14 3.86 0.32 17.92
CA GLU A 14 5.19 0.88 17.58
C GLU A 14 5.15 2.41 17.59
N ASP A 15 6.31 3.07 17.61
CA ASP A 15 6.45 4.53 17.70
C ASP A 15 5.73 5.29 16.58
N ASP A 16 5.49 4.64 15.43
CA ASP A 16 4.76 5.20 14.29
C ASP A 16 3.26 4.91 14.30
N GLY A 17 2.73 4.37 15.41
CA GLY A 17 1.31 4.10 15.63
C GLY A 17 0.82 2.77 15.03
N ARG A 18 1.68 2.01 14.36
CA ARG A 18 1.30 0.68 13.85
C ARG A 18 1.11 -0.32 14.98
N VAL A 19 0.12 -1.18 14.81
CA VAL A 19 -0.25 -2.20 15.81
C VAL A 19 0.16 -3.58 15.29
N PHE A 20 0.90 -4.32 16.11
CA PHE A 20 1.38 -5.67 15.81
C PHE A 20 1.06 -6.64 16.95
N PRO A 21 0.93 -7.96 16.69
CA PRO A 21 0.93 -8.93 17.76
C PRO A 21 2.30 -8.91 18.47
N VAL A 22 2.30 -9.04 19.80
CA VAL A 22 3.55 -9.10 20.60
C VAL A 22 4.44 -10.26 20.12
N SER A 23 3.83 -11.36 19.65
CA SER A 23 4.51 -12.53 19.09
C SER A 23 5.31 -12.25 17.81
N ASN A 24 5.09 -11.11 17.14
CA ASN A 24 5.60 -10.80 15.79
C ASN A 24 5.25 -11.86 14.73
N SER A 25 4.17 -12.63 14.93
CA SER A 25 3.72 -13.66 13.99
C SER A 25 2.32 -13.37 13.48
N SER A 26 2.14 -13.38 12.15
CA SER A 26 0.81 -13.27 11.52
C SER A 26 -0.09 -14.46 11.86
N SER A 27 0.50 -15.64 12.11
CA SER A 27 -0.24 -16.84 12.54
C SER A 27 -1.04 -16.60 13.81
N SER A 28 -0.53 -15.81 14.78
CA SER A 28 -1.26 -15.51 16.02
C SER A 28 -2.62 -14.86 15.76
N ILE A 29 -2.72 -14.01 14.73
CA ILE A 29 -3.97 -13.36 14.33
C ILE A 29 -4.89 -14.35 13.62
N ILE A 30 -4.34 -15.13 12.68
CA ILE A 30 -5.08 -16.12 11.89
C ILE A 30 -5.69 -17.19 12.81
N ASP A 31 -4.86 -17.78 13.68
CA ASP A 31 -5.24 -18.85 14.59
C ASP A 31 -6.32 -18.39 15.57
N CYS A 32 -6.22 -17.16 16.07
CA CYS A 32 -7.25 -16.55 16.92
C CYS A 32 -8.59 -16.47 16.19
N LEU A 33 -8.63 -15.85 14.99
CA LEU A 33 -9.87 -15.71 14.22
C LEU A 33 -10.49 -17.06 13.86
N MET A 34 -9.65 -18.01 13.41
CA MET A 34 -10.05 -19.37 13.07
C MET A 34 -10.62 -20.12 14.28
N SER A 35 -9.94 -20.03 15.44
CA SER A 35 -10.40 -20.66 16.68
C SER A 35 -11.74 -20.11 17.13
N GLN A 36 -11.94 -18.79 17.09
CA GLN A 36 -13.22 -18.19 17.48
C GLN A 36 -14.36 -18.58 16.53
N ALA A 37 -14.12 -18.58 15.22
CA ALA A 37 -15.11 -19.00 14.23
C ALA A 37 -15.54 -20.47 14.44
N MET A 38 -14.57 -21.37 14.65
CA MET A 38 -14.87 -22.79 14.92
C MET A 38 -15.65 -23.00 16.24
N LYS A 39 -15.29 -22.27 17.31
CA LYS A 39 -15.95 -22.38 18.62
C LYS A 39 -17.45 -22.05 18.57
N ILE A 40 -17.85 -21.12 17.71
CA ILE A 40 -19.25 -20.71 17.54
C ILE A 40 -19.98 -21.48 16.43
N GLY A 41 -19.34 -22.51 15.84
CA GLY A 41 -19.96 -23.39 14.86
C GLY A 41 -19.90 -22.92 13.41
N VAL A 42 -19.04 -21.95 13.06
CA VAL A 42 -18.83 -21.58 11.65
C VAL A 42 -18.21 -22.75 10.89
N SER A 43 -18.85 -23.16 9.80
CA SER A 43 -18.33 -24.19 8.88
C SER A 43 -17.45 -23.56 7.81
N LEU A 44 -16.13 -23.80 7.87
CA LEU A 44 -15.19 -23.37 6.83
C LEU A 44 -15.01 -24.46 5.78
N GLN A 45 -15.21 -24.12 4.51
CA GLN A 45 -15.06 -25.03 3.37
C GLN A 45 -13.94 -24.53 2.44
N THR A 46 -12.75 -25.15 2.50
CA THR A 46 -11.61 -24.79 1.65
C THR A 46 -11.56 -25.65 0.38
N GLY A 47 -10.73 -25.26 -0.60
CA GLY A 47 -10.60 -25.98 -1.88
C GLY A 47 -11.81 -25.86 -2.82
N LYS A 48 -12.79 -25.04 -2.43
CA LYS A 48 -14.00 -24.73 -3.20
C LYS A 48 -13.89 -23.33 -3.81
N VAL A 49 -14.38 -23.16 -5.04
CA VAL A 49 -14.44 -21.87 -5.75
C VAL A 49 -15.88 -21.59 -6.11
N VAL A 50 -16.41 -20.44 -5.68
CA VAL A 50 -17.72 -19.96 -6.15
C VAL A 50 -17.54 -19.39 -7.56
N THR A 51 -18.13 -20.05 -8.56
CA THR A 51 -17.98 -19.68 -9.98
C THR A 51 -19.11 -18.79 -10.48
N THR A 52 -20.31 -18.95 -9.94
CA THR A 52 -21.46 -18.08 -10.22
C THR A 52 -22.24 -17.73 -8.97
N ALA A 53 -22.82 -16.53 -8.96
CA ALA A 53 -23.82 -16.11 -7.98
C ALA A 53 -24.98 -15.43 -8.70
N SER A 54 -26.22 -15.79 -8.35
CA SER A 54 -27.41 -15.10 -8.85
C SER A 54 -28.43 -14.92 -7.73
N ALA A 55 -29.11 -13.77 -7.74
CA ALA A 55 -30.25 -13.53 -6.87
C ALA A 55 -31.50 -14.24 -7.44
N SER A 56 -32.26 -14.92 -6.58
CA SER A 56 -33.55 -15.51 -6.91
C SER A 56 -34.67 -14.50 -6.72
N SER A 57 -35.82 -14.74 -7.36
CA SER A 57 -37.02 -13.91 -7.17
C SER A 57 -37.59 -13.95 -5.75
N LEU A 58 -37.13 -14.89 -4.92
CA LEU A 58 -37.54 -15.07 -3.53
C LEU A 58 -36.60 -14.37 -2.53
N GLY A 59 -35.65 -13.55 -3.02
CA GLY A 59 -34.71 -12.81 -2.16
C GLY A 59 -33.57 -13.66 -1.60
N LYS A 60 -33.36 -14.87 -2.14
CA LYS A 60 -32.25 -15.77 -1.80
C LYS A 60 -31.16 -15.73 -2.87
N PHE A 61 -30.01 -16.32 -2.59
CA PHE A 61 -28.89 -16.40 -3.51
C PHE A 61 -28.61 -17.86 -3.88
N LEU A 62 -28.49 -18.12 -5.17
CA LEU A 62 -28.03 -19.41 -5.70
C LEU A 62 -26.56 -19.28 -6.09
N LEU A 63 -25.72 -20.11 -5.49
CA LEU A 63 -24.28 -20.17 -5.73
C LEU A 63 -23.94 -21.47 -6.46
N LYS A 64 -23.14 -21.36 -7.52
CA LYS A 64 -22.47 -22.53 -8.13
C LYS A 64 -21.06 -22.62 -7.59
N ILE A 65 -20.70 -23.78 -7.06
CA ILE A 65 -19.43 -24.03 -6.43
C ILE A 65 -18.73 -25.19 -7.12
N GLU A 66 -17.45 -25.01 -7.44
CA GLU A 66 -16.62 -26.00 -8.11
C GLU A 66 -15.38 -26.34 -7.25
N LYS A 67 -14.92 -27.59 -7.30
CA LYS A 67 -13.65 -28.00 -6.69
C LYS A 67 -12.56 -28.01 -7.75
N ARG A 68 -11.40 -27.43 -7.43
CA ARG A 68 -10.30 -27.30 -8.41
C ARG A 68 -9.70 -28.62 -8.89
N THR A 69 -9.85 -29.69 -8.13
CA THR A 69 -9.09 -30.94 -8.31
C THR A 69 -9.90 -32.09 -8.89
N ILE A 70 -11.23 -31.94 -9.00
CA ILE A 70 -12.14 -32.97 -9.50
C ILE A 70 -13.32 -32.30 -10.21
N ASP A 71 -13.92 -32.96 -11.20
CA ASP A 71 -15.16 -32.53 -11.84
C ASP A 71 -16.33 -32.66 -10.87
N TYR A 72 -16.47 -31.66 -10.00
CA TYR A 72 -17.50 -31.58 -8.97
C TYR A 72 -18.15 -30.21 -9.01
N VAL A 73 -19.48 -30.21 -9.15
CA VAL A 73 -20.32 -29.02 -9.10
C VAL A 73 -21.34 -29.18 -7.97
N GLU A 74 -21.42 -28.17 -7.12
CA GLU A 74 -22.38 -28.07 -6.02
C GLU A 74 -23.18 -26.79 -6.20
N TYR A 75 -24.47 -26.84 -5.86
CA TYR A 75 -25.32 -25.67 -5.80
C TYR A 75 -25.74 -25.43 -4.35
N VAL A 76 -25.51 -24.21 -3.88
CA VAL A 76 -25.87 -23.78 -2.52
C VAL A 76 -26.86 -22.63 -2.63
N GLU A 77 -28.00 -22.77 -1.95
CA GLU A 77 -28.90 -21.66 -1.72
C GLU A 77 -28.56 -21.01 -0.37
N ALA A 78 -28.55 -19.68 -0.33
CA ALA A 78 -28.28 -18.90 0.87
C ALA A 78 -29.30 -17.77 1.03
N ASP A 79 -29.82 -17.57 2.23
CA ASP A 79 -30.75 -16.46 2.52
C ASP A 79 -30.00 -15.11 2.58
N TYR A 80 -28.74 -15.14 3.00
CA TYR A 80 -27.85 -13.99 3.09
C TYR A 80 -26.51 -14.30 2.41
N LEU A 81 -25.93 -13.32 1.71
CA LEU A 81 -24.65 -13.47 1.03
C LEU A 81 -23.70 -12.33 1.42
N LEU A 82 -22.56 -12.66 2.01
CA LEU A 82 -21.45 -11.73 2.24
C LEU A 82 -20.29 -12.05 1.29
N ILE A 83 -19.92 -11.09 0.43
CA ILE A 83 -18.73 -11.19 -0.42
C ILE A 83 -17.59 -10.40 0.24
N ALA A 84 -16.58 -11.12 0.73
CA ALA A 84 -15.37 -10.57 1.34
C ALA A 84 -14.10 -11.11 0.66
N SER A 85 -14.12 -11.18 -0.67
CA SER A 85 -13.11 -11.86 -1.51
C SER A 85 -11.78 -11.12 -1.66
N GLY A 86 -11.64 -9.95 -1.00
CA GLY A 86 -10.60 -8.98 -1.30
C GLY A 86 -10.59 -8.60 -2.78
N SER A 87 -9.39 -8.36 -3.31
CA SER A 87 -9.15 -7.95 -4.70
C SER A 87 -9.14 -9.10 -5.74
N SER A 88 -9.71 -10.27 -5.39
CA SER A 88 -9.75 -11.42 -6.29
C SER A 88 -10.55 -11.12 -7.57
N PRO A 89 -10.00 -11.39 -8.78
CA PRO A 89 -10.74 -11.26 -10.04
C PRO A 89 -12.01 -12.11 -10.09
N GLN A 90 -12.04 -13.26 -9.41
CA GLN A 90 -13.25 -14.08 -9.30
C GLN A 90 -14.32 -13.35 -8.46
N GLY A 91 -13.92 -12.70 -7.37
CA GLY A 91 -14.82 -11.89 -6.55
C GLY A 91 -15.50 -10.79 -7.36
N TYR A 92 -14.72 -10.03 -8.12
CA TYR A 92 -15.25 -9.01 -9.03
C TYR A 92 -16.18 -9.57 -10.11
N ARG A 93 -15.92 -10.78 -10.64
CA ARG A 93 -16.88 -11.43 -11.55
C ARG A 93 -18.22 -11.74 -10.88
N LEU A 94 -18.21 -12.23 -9.64
CA LEU A 94 -19.43 -12.52 -8.88
C LEU A 94 -20.21 -11.22 -8.60
N VAL A 95 -19.51 -10.15 -8.21
CA VAL A 95 -20.09 -8.82 -8.02
C VAL A 95 -20.81 -8.34 -9.28
N ALA A 96 -20.17 -8.45 -10.45
CA ALA A 96 -20.75 -8.04 -11.72
C ALA A 96 -21.98 -8.90 -12.12
N GLN A 97 -21.97 -10.20 -11.82
CA GLN A 97 -23.14 -11.08 -12.03
C GLN A 97 -24.34 -10.67 -11.17
N LEU A 98 -24.08 -10.04 -10.01
CA LEU A 98 -25.07 -9.45 -9.11
C LEU A 98 -25.33 -7.97 -9.43
N ASN A 99 -25.09 -7.54 -10.69
CA ASN A 99 -25.41 -6.22 -11.24
C ASN A 99 -24.77 -5.01 -10.53
N HIS A 100 -23.73 -5.21 -9.73
CA HIS A 100 -22.93 -4.13 -9.16
C HIS A 100 -21.93 -3.61 -10.17
N SER A 101 -21.69 -2.29 -10.14
CA SER A 101 -20.60 -1.72 -10.93
C SER A 101 -19.26 -1.90 -10.24
N ILE A 102 -18.19 -1.88 -11.03
CA ILE A 102 -16.83 -2.07 -10.52
C ILE A 102 -15.98 -0.94 -11.04
N VAL A 103 -15.41 -0.20 -10.10
CA VAL A 103 -14.37 0.77 -10.39
C VAL A 103 -13.09 -0.01 -10.69
N ASP A 104 -12.49 0.21 -11.86
CA ASP A 104 -11.35 -0.58 -12.32
C ASP A 104 -10.29 -0.80 -11.23
N PRO A 105 -10.00 -2.06 -10.86
CA PRO A 105 -9.03 -2.38 -9.83
C PRO A 105 -7.61 -2.18 -10.37
N VAL A 106 -6.88 -1.25 -9.78
CA VAL A 106 -5.49 -0.94 -10.13
C VAL A 106 -4.57 -1.13 -8.92
N PRO A 107 -3.29 -1.49 -9.11
CA PRO A 107 -2.34 -1.59 -8.02
C PRO A 107 -2.18 -0.26 -7.26
N SER A 108 -2.04 -0.35 -5.94
CA SER A 108 -1.76 0.72 -5.00
C SER A 108 -0.70 0.23 -4.00
N LEU A 109 -0.03 1.14 -3.28
CA LEU A 109 1.08 0.83 -2.35
C LEU A 109 2.21 -0.01 -2.97
N PHE A 110 2.69 0.38 -4.14
CA PHE A 110 3.82 -0.28 -4.82
C PHE A 110 5.10 0.54 -4.79
N THR A 111 6.24 -0.14 -4.91
CA THR A 111 7.56 0.48 -5.09
C THR A 111 7.73 1.02 -6.52
N PHE A 112 8.58 2.02 -6.72
CA PHE A 112 8.90 2.53 -8.06
C PHE A 112 10.13 1.82 -8.65
N LYS A 113 9.99 1.31 -9.87
CA LYS A 113 11.09 0.77 -10.66
C LYS A 113 11.87 1.92 -11.29
N ILE A 114 13.19 1.91 -11.13
CA ILE A 114 14.11 2.90 -11.68
C ILE A 114 15.26 2.17 -12.35
N GLU A 115 15.50 2.49 -13.62
CA GLU A 115 16.58 1.90 -14.42
C GLU A 115 17.86 2.73 -14.26
N ASP A 116 18.54 2.52 -13.12
CA ASP A 116 19.84 3.11 -12.82
C ASP A 116 20.73 2.03 -12.14
N PRO A 117 21.70 1.44 -12.87
CA PRO A 117 22.59 0.42 -12.32
C PRO A 117 23.37 0.90 -11.09
N LYS A 118 23.77 2.18 -11.04
CA LYS A 118 24.50 2.75 -9.91
C LYS A 118 23.60 2.94 -8.70
N LEU A 119 22.30 3.19 -8.91
CA LEU A 119 21.33 3.20 -7.82
C LEU A 119 21.08 1.78 -7.28
N ALA A 120 21.03 0.77 -8.14
CA ALA A 120 20.83 -0.62 -7.74
C ALA A 120 21.94 -1.15 -6.82
N GLU A 121 23.19 -0.70 -7.01
CA GLU A 121 24.33 -0.96 -6.09
C GLU A 121 24.11 -0.43 -4.67
N LEU A 122 23.16 0.50 -4.49
CA LEU A 122 22.81 1.09 -3.20
C LEU A 122 21.66 0.34 -2.50
N ALA A 123 21.28 -0.85 -2.96
CA ALA A 123 20.27 -1.66 -2.29
C ALA A 123 20.52 -1.76 -0.76
N GLY A 124 19.46 -1.57 0.00
CA GLY A 124 19.52 -1.54 1.47
C GLY A 124 19.96 -0.19 2.07
N VAL A 125 20.27 0.84 1.27
CA VAL A 125 20.42 2.20 1.81
C VAL A 125 19.05 2.69 2.24
N THR A 126 18.95 3.13 3.50
CA THR A 126 17.78 3.79 4.05
C THR A 126 18.05 5.27 4.29
N PHE A 127 17.03 6.09 4.07
CA PHE A 127 17.01 7.49 4.45
C PHE A 127 15.89 7.66 5.47
N PRO A 128 16.19 8.07 6.72
CA PRO A 128 15.17 8.26 7.74
C PRO A 128 14.11 9.29 7.33
N LYS A 129 14.53 10.31 6.57
CA LYS A 129 13.67 11.39 6.12
C LYS A 129 14.15 11.95 4.77
N VAL A 130 13.26 11.90 3.79
CA VAL A 130 13.38 12.65 2.53
C VAL A 130 12.07 13.37 2.26
N LYS A 131 12.11 14.38 1.39
CA LYS A 131 10.90 14.91 0.76
C LYS A 131 10.89 14.49 -0.70
N ALA A 132 9.88 13.74 -1.10
CA ALA A 132 9.74 13.22 -2.45
C ALA A 132 8.51 13.81 -3.14
N LYS A 133 8.66 14.23 -4.40
CA LYS A 133 7.58 14.73 -5.25
C LYS A 133 7.50 13.89 -6.51
N LEU A 134 6.34 13.29 -6.76
CA LEU A 134 6.05 12.60 -8.00
C LEU A 134 5.48 13.60 -9.02
N LYS A 135 6.12 13.69 -10.18
CA LYS A 135 5.62 14.42 -11.35
C LYS A 135 5.14 13.42 -12.39
N LEU A 136 3.88 13.57 -12.78
CA LEU A 136 3.25 12.78 -13.83
C LEU A 136 3.00 13.68 -15.04
N GLU A 137 3.30 13.17 -16.23
CA GLU A 137 3.06 13.90 -17.47
C GLU A 137 1.55 14.06 -17.70
N ASN A 138 1.13 15.18 -18.31
CA ASN A 138 -0.26 15.47 -18.67
C ASN A 138 -1.29 15.56 -17.52
N VAL A 139 -0.87 15.39 -16.27
CA VAL A 139 -1.71 15.68 -15.09
C VAL A 139 -1.66 17.19 -14.80
N ARG A 140 -2.63 17.94 -15.32
CA ARG A 140 -2.72 19.42 -15.19
C ARG A 140 -2.86 19.95 -13.75
N ARG A 141 -3.07 19.07 -12.76
CA ARG A 141 -3.30 19.46 -11.37
C ARG A 141 -2.02 19.28 -10.56
N ASN A 142 -1.61 20.32 -9.84
CA ASN A 142 -0.66 20.17 -8.75
C ASN A 142 -1.39 19.43 -7.62
N ILE A 143 -1.33 18.10 -7.61
CA ILE A 143 -1.95 17.26 -6.58
C ILE A 143 -1.04 17.34 -5.34
N PRO A 144 -1.46 18.00 -4.23
CA PRO A 144 -0.59 18.19 -3.07
C PRO A 144 -0.11 16.87 -2.47
N GLN A 145 -0.95 15.82 -2.56
CA GLN A 145 -0.68 14.47 -2.08
C GLN A 145 0.45 13.77 -2.84
N LEU A 146 0.79 14.22 -4.06
CA LEU A 146 1.97 13.74 -4.79
C LEU A 146 3.28 14.36 -4.30
N THR A 147 3.28 15.02 -3.14
CA THR A 147 4.46 15.38 -2.37
C THR A 147 4.36 14.75 -0.98
N GLN A 148 5.34 13.94 -0.61
CA GLN A 148 5.35 13.19 0.65
C GLN A 148 6.68 13.39 1.37
N VAL A 149 6.65 13.34 2.70
CA VAL A 149 7.85 13.39 3.55
C VAL A 149 7.89 12.15 4.41
N GLY A 150 9.03 11.47 4.47
CA GLY A 150 9.22 10.33 5.34
C GLY A 150 10.37 9.42 4.93
N PRO A 151 10.44 8.21 5.50
CA PRO A 151 11.51 7.29 5.23
C PRO A 151 11.47 6.75 3.80
N MET A 152 12.66 6.51 3.23
CA MET A 152 12.86 5.92 1.92
C MET A 152 13.88 4.78 1.99
N LEU A 153 13.68 3.76 1.16
CA LEU A 153 14.58 2.61 1.02
C LEU A 153 14.98 2.47 -0.45
N VAL A 154 16.26 2.24 -0.71
CA VAL A 154 16.74 1.82 -2.02
C VAL A 154 16.68 0.29 -2.13
N THR A 155 16.07 -0.23 -3.20
CA THR A 155 15.98 -1.66 -3.49
C THR A 155 16.88 -2.00 -4.69
N HIS A 156 16.99 -3.29 -5.03
CA HIS A 156 17.77 -3.71 -6.20
C HIS A 156 17.11 -3.37 -7.55
N TRP A 157 15.86 -2.87 -7.56
CA TRP A 157 15.13 -2.50 -8.76
C TRP A 157 14.68 -1.03 -8.78
N GLY A 158 14.88 -0.28 -7.70
CA GLY A 158 14.46 1.12 -7.61
C GLY A 158 14.28 1.61 -6.17
N LEU A 159 13.16 2.27 -5.90
CA LEU A 159 12.90 2.97 -4.64
C LEU A 159 11.62 2.47 -3.97
N SER A 160 11.68 2.35 -2.64
CA SER A 160 10.65 1.87 -1.74
C SER A 160 10.61 2.74 -0.47
N GLY A 161 9.95 2.24 0.58
CA GLY A 161 9.76 2.91 1.86
C GLY A 161 8.45 3.71 1.90
N PRO A 162 7.99 4.08 3.11
CA PRO A 162 6.69 4.71 3.32
C PRO A 162 6.43 5.95 2.45
N VAL A 163 7.47 6.73 2.12
CA VAL A 163 7.32 7.89 1.24
C VAL A 163 6.91 7.48 -0.19
N VAL A 164 7.50 6.42 -0.74
CA VAL A 164 7.22 5.93 -2.10
C VAL A 164 5.88 5.21 -2.15
N LEU A 165 5.58 4.37 -1.16
CA LEU A 165 4.32 3.63 -1.09
C LEU A 165 3.12 4.59 -0.99
N ARG A 166 3.23 5.67 -0.21
CA ARG A 166 2.17 6.69 -0.17
C ARG A 166 2.02 7.41 -1.51
N LEU A 167 3.12 7.77 -2.18
CA LEU A 167 3.06 8.40 -3.49
C LEU A 167 2.36 7.49 -4.52
N SER A 168 2.65 6.18 -4.51
CA SER A 168 2.01 5.23 -5.41
C SER A 168 0.55 4.98 -5.09
N ALA A 169 0.14 5.03 -3.82
CA ALA A 169 -1.28 4.98 -3.47
C ALA A 169 -2.04 6.22 -3.94
N TRP A 170 -1.56 7.42 -3.59
CA TRP A 170 -2.21 8.67 -4.01
C TRP A 170 -2.24 8.85 -5.53
N GLY A 171 -1.22 8.36 -6.22
CA GLY A 171 -1.11 8.42 -7.68
C GLY A 171 -1.60 7.16 -8.40
N ALA A 172 -2.22 6.18 -7.74
CA ALA A 172 -2.44 4.84 -8.29
C ALA A 172 -3.13 4.85 -9.67
N ARG A 173 -4.22 5.60 -9.80
CA ARG A 173 -5.00 5.69 -11.05
C ARG A 173 -4.29 6.48 -12.14
N ASP A 174 -3.67 7.59 -11.77
CA ASP A 174 -2.92 8.42 -12.72
C ASP A 174 -1.71 7.63 -13.26
N LEU A 175 -0.96 6.98 -12.37
CA LEU A 175 0.14 6.07 -12.72
C LEU A 175 -0.35 4.94 -13.62
N PHE A 176 -1.47 4.29 -13.29
CA PHE A 176 -2.06 3.24 -14.13
C PHE A 176 -2.33 3.74 -15.56
N SER A 177 -2.95 4.92 -15.69
CA SER A 177 -3.28 5.51 -17.00
C SER A 177 -2.04 5.91 -17.83
N LEU A 178 -0.91 6.13 -17.17
CA LEU A 178 0.37 6.55 -17.76
C LEU A 178 1.38 5.40 -17.87
N GLY A 179 0.95 4.14 -17.76
CA GLY A 179 1.85 2.99 -17.87
C GLY A 179 2.86 2.88 -16.72
N TYR A 180 2.54 3.48 -15.57
CA TYR A 180 3.38 3.59 -14.37
C TYR A 180 4.69 4.37 -14.59
N GLU A 181 4.68 5.32 -15.52
CA GLU A 181 5.82 6.19 -15.79
C GLU A 181 5.69 7.56 -15.11
N GLY A 182 6.83 8.15 -14.77
CA GLY A 182 6.88 9.49 -14.17
C GLY A 182 8.27 9.93 -13.77
N ILE A 183 8.37 11.09 -13.14
CA ILE A 183 9.63 11.61 -12.58
C ILE A 183 9.47 11.78 -11.07
N LEU A 184 10.25 11.03 -10.30
CA LEU A 184 10.37 11.22 -8.87
C LEU A 184 11.50 12.21 -8.58
N ILE A 185 11.19 13.30 -7.91
CA ILE A 185 12.16 14.29 -7.44
C ILE A 185 12.32 14.11 -5.93
N VAL A 186 13.54 13.86 -5.48
CA VAL A 186 13.86 13.62 -4.07
C VAL A 186 14.79 14.70 -3.55
N ASP A 187 14.37 15.28 -2.43
CA ASP A 187 15.14 16.16 -1.57
C ASP A 187 15.66 15.32 -0.39
N PHE A 188 16.96 15.05 -0.41
CA PHE A 188 17.67 14.25 0.60
C PHE A 188 18.05 15.07 1.84
N THR A 189 17.84 16.39 1.81
CA THR A 189 18.11 17.31 2.93
C THR A 189 16.88 18.17 3.20
N PRO A 190 15.73 17.56 3.52
CA PRO A 190 14.44 18.27 3.56
C PRO A 190 14.34 19.32 4.67
N ASP A 191 15.21 19.24 5.69
CA ASP A 191 15.25 20.16 6.83
C ASP A 191 16.18 21.36 6.60
N LEU A 192 16.92 21.38 5.50
CA LEU A 192 17.84 22.45 5.13
C LEU A 192 17.30 23.20 3.92
N ASN A 193 17.41 24.53 3.90
CA ASN A 193 17.15 25.27 2.67
C ASN A 193 18.36 25.18 1.71
N MET A 194 18.21 25.64 0.47
CA MET A 194 19.28 25.55 -0.54
C MET A 194 20.55 26.31 -0.13
N GLU A 195 20.40 27.48 0.51
CA GLU A 195 21.55 28.30 0.94
C GLU A 195 22.28 27.65 2.13
N ASP A 196 21.56 26.98 3.03
CA ASP A 196 22.17 26.20 4.12
C ASP A 196 23.04 25.07 3.55
N VAL A 197 22.52 24.31 2.56
CA VAL A 197 23.27 23.21 1.92
C VAL A 197 24.54 23.74 1.23
N LYS A 198 24.44 24.86 0.50
CA LYS A 198 25.61 25.51 -0.13
C LYS A 198 26.61 25.99 0.90
N SER A 199 26.14 26.57 1.99
CA SER A 199 26.97 27.06 3.10
C SER A 199 27.75 25.92 3.74
N ILE A 200 27.07 24.81 4.08
CA ILE A 200 27.69 23.60 4.64
C ILE A 200 28.78 23.07 3.70
N LEU A 201 28.48 22.90 2.41
CA LEU A 201 29.45 22.43 1.42
C LEU A 201 30.67 23.36 1.30
N SER A 202 30.45 24.68 1.36
CA SER A 202 31.51 25.67 1.26
C SER A 202 32.40 25.69 2.52
N GLN A 203 31.80 25.60 3.70
CA GLN A 203 32.53 25.50 4.97
C GLN A 203 33.34 24.20 5.04
N HIS A 204 32.73 23.08 4.66
CA HIS A 204 33.39 21.77 4.64
C HIS A 204 34.57 21.75 3.66
N LYS A 205 34.44 22.39 2.50
CA LYS A 205 35.56 22.60 1.56
C LYS A 205 36.75 23.28 2.22
N LEU A 206 36.53 24.35 2.98
CA LEU A 206 37.58 25.12 3.65
C LEU A 206 38.25 24.33 4.78
N GLN A 207 37.48 23.52 5.50
CA GLN A 207 38.00 22.72 6.61
C GLN A 207 38.80 21.50 6.13
N PHE A 208 38.38 20.87 5.03
CA PHE A 208 38.93 19.59 4.58
C PHE A 208 39.72 19.68 3.27
N VAL A 209 40.32 20.84 2.97
CA VAL A 209 41.01 21.15 1.71
C VAL A 209 41.93 20.06 1.15
N LYS A 210 42.69 19.35 2.01
CA LYS A 210 43.65 18.30 1.61
C LYS A 210 43.05 16.90 1.50
N GLN A 211 41.78 16.72 1.88
CA GLN A 211 41.11 15.43 1.81
C GLN A 211 40.40 15.23 0.47
N LYS A 212 40.27 13.96 0.06
CA LYS A 212 39.46 13.58 -1.10
C LYS A 212 37.98 13.84 -0.82
N VAL A 213 37.26 14.42 -1.77
CA VAL A 213 35.82 14.73 -1.66
C VAL A 213 35.02 13.48 -1.30
N LEU A 214 35.34 12.33 -1.91
CA LEU A 214 34.70 11.04 -1.64
C LEU A 214 34.87 10.56 -0.19
N ASN A 215 36.00 10.87 0.46
CA ASN A 215 36.32 10.36 1.80
C ASN A 215 35.81 11.25 2.93
N SER A 216 35.31 12.44 2.61
CA SER A 216 34.91 13.44 3.59
C SER A 216 33.60 14.09 3.16
N CYS A 217 32.48 13.47 3.53
CA CYS A 217 31.14 14.00 3.33
C CYS A 217 30.74 14.83 4.56
N PRO A 218 30.07 15.99 4.41
CA PRO A 218 29.52 16.74 5.54
C PRO A 218 28.57 15.88 6.37
N SER A 219 28.85 15.79 7.68
CA SER A 219 28.09 14.94 8.61
C SER A 219 26.63 15.40 8.79
N GLU A 220 26.38 16.68 8.56
CA GLU A 220 25.11 17.38 8.63
C GLU A 220 24.08 16.80 7.65
N PHE A 221 24.53 16.15 6.57
CA PHE A 221 23.64 15.51 5.62
C PHE A 221 23.24 14.08 6.03
N GLY A 222 23.92 13.46 7.00
CA GLY A 222 23.62 12.10 7.46
C GLY A 222 23.71 11.02 6.36
N LEU A 223 24.50 11.26 5.31
CA LEU A 223 24.58 10.36 4.15
C LEU A 223 25.64 9.28 4.35
N VAL A 224 25.30 8.05 3.97
CA VAL A 224 26.27 6.96 3.90
C VAL A 224 27.25 7.17 2.75
N LYS A 225 28.52 6.78 2.94
CA LYS A 225 29.61 6.97 1.97
C LYS A 225 29.27 6.47 0.56
N ARG A 226 28.60 5.32 0.44
CA ARG A 226 28.18 4.76 -0.86
C ARG A 226 27.20 5.67 -1.61
N PHE A 227 26.27 6.31 -0.90
CA PHE A 227 25.34 7.25 -1.51
C PHE A 227 26.02 8.58 -1.84
N TRP A 228 26.94 9.06 -0.99
CA TRP A 228 27.77 10.21 -1.32
C TRP A 228 28.56 9.99 -2.62
N LYS A 229 29.19 8.82 -2.76
CA LYS A 229 29.85 8.40 -4.01
C LYS A 229 28.90 8.46 -5.22
N TYR A 230 27.67 7.99 -5.06
CA TYR A 230 26.64 8.04 -6.10
C TYR A 230 26.32 9.49 -6.54
N ILE A 231 26.16 10.43 -5.59
CA ILE A 231 25.93 11.84 -5.91
C ILE A 231 27.11 12.46 -6.67
N LEU A 232 28.33 12.23 -6.20
CA LEU A 232 29.55 12.72 -6.87
C LEU A 232 29.68 12.15 -8.30
N ASN A 233 29.35 10.87 -8.47
CA ASN A 233 29.37 10.21 -9.77
C ASN A 233 28.34 10.77 -10.75
N ARG A 234 27.18 11.25 -10.27
CA ARG A 234 26.18 11.93 -11.12
C ARG A 234 26.67 13.29 -11.63
N GLU A 235 27.52 13.97 -10.87
CA GLU A 235 28.20 15.20 -11.28
C GLU A 235 29.49 14.94 -12.07
N SER A 236 29.78 13.68 -12.42
CA SER A 236 31.00 13.28 -13.12
C SER A 236 32.30 13.73 -12.40
N LEU A 237 32.26 13.82 -11.06
CA LEU A 237 33.43 14.18 -10.27
C LEU A 237 34.36 12.98 -10.10
N VAL A 238 35.66 13.22 -10.25
CA VAL A 238 36.71 12.19 -10.12
C VAL A 238 36.84 11.76 -8.66
N GLU A 239 36.94 10.45 -8.41
CA GLU A 239 36.98 9.89 -7.04
C GLU A 239 38.14 10.42 -6.19
N ASP A 240 39.26 10.75 -6.83
CA ASP A 240 40.48 11.25 -6.18
C ASP A 240 40.55 12.78 -6.08
N MET A 241 39.49 13.49 -6.50
CA MET A 241 39.42 14.94 -6.41
C MET A 241 39.55 15.39 -4.94
N LEU A 242 40.41 16.38 -4.70
CA LEU A 242 40.55 17.03 -3.39
C LEU A 242 39.50 18.12 -3.23
N TRP A 243 39.08 18.38 -1.99
CA TRP A 243 38.22 19.52 -1.66
C TRP A 243 38.83 20.86 -2.10
N ALA A 244 40.15 21.03 -2.07
CA ALA A 244 40.80 22.23 -2.59
C ALA A 244 40.53 22.46 -4.10
N SER A 245 40.31 21.39 -4.86
CA SER A 245 40.22 21.42 -6.33
C SER A 245 38.79 21.48 -6.86
N ILE A 246 37.77 21.24 -6.02
CA ILE A 246 36.38 21.28 -6.47
C ILE A 246 35.97 22.73 -6.78
N SER A 247 35.37 22.95 -7.95
CA SER A 247 34.91 24.28 -8.36
C SER A 247 33.65 24.70 -7.60
N ASN A 248 33.38 25.99 -7.47
CA ASN A 248 32.14 26.47 -6.86
C ASN A 248 30.90 26.08 -7.69
N ASN A 249 31.03 25.95 -9.01
CA ASN A 249 29.96 25.45 -9.86
C ASN A 249 29.63 23.99 -9.53
N SER A 250 30.65 23.14 -9.38
CA SER A 250 30.47 21.74 -8.96
C SER A 250 29.84 21.64 -7.57
N LEU A 251 30.22 22.49 -6.61
CA LEU A 251 29.56 22.54 -5.30
C LEU A 251 28.08 22.91 -5.41
N ASN A 252 27.76 23.91 -6.21
CA ASN A 252 26.37 24.32 -6.44
C ASN A 252 25.56 23.20 -7.12
N SER A 253 26.14 22.46 -8.06
CA SER A 253 25.48 21.31 -8.67
C SER A 253 25.25 20.17 -7.68
N VAL A 254 26.23 19.86 -6.83
CA VAL A 254 26.06 18.88 -5.73
C VAL A 254 24.95 19.31 -4.78
N ALA A 255 24.90 20.60 -4.38
CA ALA A 255 23.81 21.14 -3.57
C ALA A 255 22.45 20.97 -4.27
N SER A 256 22.40 21.25 -5.57
CA SER A 256 21.20 21.07 -6.40
C SER A 256 20.75 19.62 -6.43
N LEU A 257 21.64 18.65 -6.64
CA LEU A 257 21.31 17.23 -6.61
C LEU A 257 20.82 16.78 -5.24
N LEU A 258 21.42 17.26 -4.14
CA LEU A 258 20.94 16.90 -2.79
C LEU A 258 19.50 17.40 -2.53
N LYS A 259 19.11 18.53 -3.11
CA LYS A 259 17.76 19.12 -2.96
C LYS A 259 16.76 18.65 -4.01
N HIS A 260 17.20 18.30 -5.21
CA HIS A 260 16.35 18.06 -6.38
C HIS A 260 16.84 16.88 -7.23
N CYS A 261 17.14 15.76 -6.59
CA CYS A 261 17.60 14.55 -7.29
C CYS A 261 16.45 13.92 -8.06
N SER A 262 16.55 13.89 -9.40
CA SER A 262 15.50 13.33 -10.25
C SER A 262 15.81 11.89 -10.63
N PHE A 263 14.78 11.04 -10.56
CA PHE A 263 14.76 9.64 -10.97
C PHE A 263 13.60 9.42 -11.95
N ARG A 264 13.88 8.81 -13.11
CA ARG A 264 12.82 8.37 -14.03
C ARG A 264 12.23 7.07 -13.50
N VAL A 265 10.94 7.11 -13.18
CA VAL A 265 10.15 5.92 -12.87
C VAL A 265 9.73 5.28 -14.19
N THR A 266 10.11 4.02 -14.39
CA THR A 266 9.82 3.24 -15.60
C THR A 266 8.80 2.13 -15.35
N GLY A 267 8.27 2.05 -14.14
CA GLY A 267 7.27 1.07 -13.77
C GLY A 267 7.07 0.95 -12.26
N LYS A 268 6.25 -0.03 -11.90
CA LYS A 268 6.03 -0.48 -10.52
C LYS A 268 6.86 -1.70 -10.17
N GLY A 269 6.98 -1.99 -8.88
CA GLY A 269 7.60 -3.21 -8.37
C GLY A 269 6.99 -4.50 -8.94
N GLN A 270 7.75 -5.59 -8.89
CA GLN A 270 7.37 -6.89 -9.45
C GLN A 270 6.54 -7.75 -8.47
N PHE A 271 6.62 -7.50 -7.17
CA PHE A 271 6.00 -8.32 -6.13
C PHE A 271 4.53 -7.97 -5.93
N LYS A 272 3.65 -8.73 -6.60
CA LYS A 272 2.20 -8.49 -6.62
C LYS A 272 1.53 -8.61 -5.25
N ASP A 273 2.09 -9.44 -4.37
CA ASP A 273 1.55 -9.71 -3.02
C ASP A 273 1.79 -8.56 -2.03
N GLU A 274 2.58 -7.54 -2.40
CA GLU A 274 2.82 -6.35 -1.58
C GLU A 274 1.79 -5.24 -1.82
N PHE A 275 0.89 -5.43 -2.79
CA PHE A 275 -0.04 -4.37 -3.23
C PHE A 275 -1.40 -4.52 -2.57
N VAL A 276 -2.01 -3.36 -2.30
CA VAL A 276 -3.47 -3.25 -2.17
C VAL A 276 -4.03 -2.74 -3.48
N THR A 277 -5.34 -2.88 -3.64
CA THR A 277 -6.05 -2.51 -4.87
C THR A 277 -6.84 -1.24 -4.66
N ALA A 278 -6.55 -0.21 -5.47
CA ALA A 278 -7.41 0.95 -5.61
C ALA A 278 -8.48 0.65 -6.66
N GLY A 279 -9.76 0.78 -6.29
CA GLY A 279 -10.88 0.28 -7.11
C GLY A 279 -11.68 -0.78 -6.38
N GLY A 280 -12.72 -1.30 -7.02
CA GLY A 280 -13.70 -2.20 -6.41
C GLY A 280 -15.12 -1.65 -6.47
N ILE A 281 -16.00 -2.14 -5.61
CA ILE A 281 -17.42 -1.72 -5.60
C ILE A 281 -17.54 -0.27 -5.13
N PRO A 282 -18.21 0.63 -5.89
CA PRO A 282 -18.40 2.01 -5.45
C PRO A 282 -19.19 2.07 -4.14
N LEU A 283 -18.73 2.89 -3.20
CA LEU A 283 -19.42 3.09 -1.91
C LEU A 283 -20.81 3.71 -2.07
N SER A 284 -21.10 4.35 -3.20
CA SER A 284 -22.45 4.83 -3.52
C SER A 284 -23.48 3.70 -3.58
N GLU A 285 -23.06 2.48 -3.92
CA GLU A 285 -23.91 1.28 -4.01
C GLU A 285 -24.06 0.53 -2.67
N ILE A 286 -23.39 0.99 -1.61
CA ILE A 286 -23.34 0.32 -0.30
C ILE A 286 -23.93 1.21 0.79
N SER A 287 -24.72 0.63 1.68
CA SER A 287 -25.14 1.25 2.93
C SER A 287 -24.03 1.07 3.97
N LEU A 288 -23.23 2.11 4.24
CA LEU A 288 -22.04 1.98 5.11
C LEU A 288 -22.36 1.67 6.58
N ASN A 289 -23.60 1.89 7.01
CA ASN A 289 -24.03 1.58 8.38
C ASN A 289 -24.26 0.08 8.59
N THR A 290 -24.59 -0.67 7.54
CA THR A 290 -24.92 -2.11 7.58
C THR A 290 -24.00 -2.95 6.70
N MET A 291 -23.23 -2.30 5.81
CA MET A 291 -22.47 -2.90 4.71
C MET A 291 -23.32 -3.64 3.67
N GLU A 292 -24.63 -3.42 3.69
CA GLU A 292 -25.57 -4.03 2.74
C GLU A 292 -25.53 -3.31 1.39
N SER A 293 -25.74 -4.09 0.33
CA SER A 293 -26.00 -3.60 -1.02
C SER A 293 -27.28 -2.76 -1.06
N LYS A 294 -27.24 -1.65 -1.80
CA LYS A 294 -28.43 -0.87 -2.15
C LYS A 294 -29.16 -1.41 -3.38
N ILE A 295 -28.61 -2.42 -4.05
CA ILE A 295 -29.16 -3.04 -5.26
C ILE A 295 -29.92 -4.31 -4.91
N HIS A 296 -29.34 -5.15 -4.05
CA HIS A 296 -29.90 -6.42 -3.63
C HIS A 296 -30.00 -6.47 -2.10
N SER A 297 -31.21 -6.58 -1.55
CA SER A 297 -31.40 -6.91 -0.14
C SER A 297 -30.70 -8.22 0.21
N HIS A 298 -30.20 -8.32 1.43
CA HIS A 298 -29.49 -9.47 1.99
C HIS A 298 -28.12 -9.78 1.34
N LEU A 299 -27.65 -8.94 0.41
CA LEU A 299 -26.30 -8.99 -0.14
C LEU A 299 -25.40 -7.98 0.59
N TYR A 300 -24.25 -8.42 1.06
CA TYR A 300 -23.30 -7.62 1.84
C TYR A 300 -21.90 -7.70 1.26
N PHE A 301 -21.09 -6.67 1.53
CA PHE A 301 -19.71 -6.58 1.07
C PHE A 301 -18.79 -6.09 2.18
N ALA A 302 -17.59 -6.65 2.29
CA ALA A 302 -16.61 -6.21 3.28
C ALA A 302 -15.17 -6.34 2.78
N GLY A 303 -14.29 -5.49 3.30
CA GLY A 303 -12.86 -5.49 3.00
C GLY A 303 -12.53 -4.98 1.60
N GLU A 304 -11.43 -5.47 1.04
CA GLU A 304 -10.79 -4.93 -0.18
C GLU A 304 -11.57 -5.21 -1.49
N VAL A 305 -12.75 -5.83 -1.42
CA VAL A 305 -13.66 -5.91 -2.59
C VAL A 305 -14.35 -4.55 -2.85
N LEU A 306 -14.44 -3.73 -1.81
CA LEU A 306 -14.96 -2.37 -1.87
C LEU A 306 -13.92 -1.43 -2.44
N ASN A 307 -14.37 -0.33 -3.05
CA ASN A 307 -13.52 0.77 -3.51
C ASN A 307 -12.98 1.59 -2.33
N VAL A 308 -12.13 0.96 -1.52
CA VAL A 308 -11.46 1.51 -0.33
C VAL A 308 -10.03 0.96 -0.29
N ASP A 309 -9.06 1.83 -0.54
CA ASP A 309 -7.65 1.56 -0.28
C ASP A 309 -7.08 2.57 0.72
N GLY A 310 -6.47 2.06 1.78
CA GLY A 310 -5.74 2.84 2.78
C GLY A 310 -4.25 2.87 2.50
N ILE A 311 -3.55 3.82 3.09
CA ILE A 311 -2.07 3.83 3.09
C ILE A 311 -1.49 2.65 3.89
N THR A 312 -0.17 2.44 3.83
CA THR A 312 0.50 1.48 4.73
C THR A 312 0.28 1.86 6.20
N GLY A 313 0.27 0.86 7.08
CA GLY A 313 0.17 1.06 8.53
C GLY A 313 -1.01 0.36 9.22
N GLY A 314 -1.64 -0.62 8.56
CA GLY A 314 -2.75 -1.39 9.14
C GLY A 314 -4.15 -0.89 8.80
N TYR A 315 -4.27 0.22 8.06
CA TYR A 315 -5.55 0.82 7.67
C TYR A 315 -6.43 -0.11 6.81
N ASN A 316 -5.81 -0.85 5.88
CA ASN A 316 -6.54 -1.83 5.04
C ASN A 316 -7.09 -2.99 5.88
N PHE A 317 -6.33 -3.45 6.88
CA PHE A 317 -6.82 -4.42 7.84
C PHE A 317 -7.97 -3.85 8.67
N GLN A 318 -7.85 -2.61 9.16
CA GLN A 318 -8.92 -1.96 9.89
C GLN A 318 -10.21 -1.84 9.07
N ASN A 319 -10.11 -1.52 7.77
CA ASN A 319 -11.25 -1.53 6.85
C ASN A 319 -11.90 -2.93 6.76
N ALA A 320 -11.09 -3.98 6.58
CA ALA A 320 -11.58 -5.35 6.54
C ALA A 320 -12.27 -5.77 7.86
N TRP A 321 -11.67 -5.44 9.01
CA TRP A 321 -12.22 -5.79 10.32
C TRP A 321 -13.52 -5.04 10.63
N SER A 322 -13.53 -3.72 10.43
CA SER A 322 -14.73 -2.91 10.68
C SER A 322 -15.87 -3.32 9.74
N GLY A 323 -15.59 -3.43 8.44
CA GLY A 323 -16.61 -3.83 7.46
C GLY A 323 -17.14 -5.24 7.72
N GLY A 324 -16.26 -6.19 8.03
CA GLY A 324 -16.65 -7.56 8.37
C GLY A 324 -17.51 -7.64 9.63
N TYR A 325 -17.15 -6.87 10.67
CA TYR A 325 -17.93 -6.80 11.90
C TYR A 325 -19.33 -6.22 11.67
N ILE A 326 -19.43 -5.10 10.95
CA ILE A 326 -20.71 -4.45 10.67
C ILE A 326 -21.62 -5.36 9.83
N ALA A 327 -21.08 -5.95 8.76
CA ALA A 327 -21.83 -6.87 7.90
C ALA A 327 -22.31 -8.10 8.69
N GLY A 328 -21.40 -8.76 9.42
CA GLY A 328 -21.73 -9.96 10.19
C GLY A 328 -22.75 -9.72 11.29
N THR A 329 -22.65 -8.59 12.00
CA THR A 329 -23.62 -8.21 13.05
C THR A 329 -24.99 -7.92 12.44
N SER A 330 -25.05 -7.17 11.33
CA SER A 330 -26.30 -6.85 10.65
C SER A 330 -27.01 -8.11 10.15
N ILE A 331 -26.27 -9.04 9.54
CA ILE A 331 -26.80 -10.34 9.10
C ILE A 331 -27.33 -11.12 10.31
N GLY A 332 -26.57 -11.19 11.40
CA GLY A 332 -26.96 -11.93 12.60
C GLY A 332 -28.21 -11.39 13.28
N GLU A 333 -28.38 -10.06 13.31
CA GLU A 333 -29.59 -9.42 13.86
C GLU A 333 -30.83 -9.72 13.01
N LEU A 334 -30.73 -9.59 11.69
CA LEU A 334 -31.85 -9.86 10.77
C LEU A 334 -32.26 -11.32 10.79
N ALA A 335 -31.29 -12.25 10.69
CA ALA A 335 -31.56 -13.68 10.73
C ALA A 335 -32.27 -14.11 12.02
N ARG A 336 -31.92 -13.49 13.16
CA ARG A 336 -32.59 -13.76 14.44
C ARG A 336 -34.04 -13.28 14.46
N VAL A 337 -34.36 -12.15 13.82
CA VAL A 337 -35.73 -11.63 13.75
C VAL A 337 -36.59 -12.54 12.86
N THR A 338 -36.08 -12.96 11.70
CA THR A 338 -36.77 -13.90 10.80
C THR A 338 -37.09 -15.22 11.50
N ASP A 339 -36.11 -15.79 12.22
CA ASP A 339 -36.28 -17.02 13.01
C ASP A 339 -37.38 -16.90 14.09
N LEU A 340 -37.56 -15.71 14.67
CA LEU A 340 -38.59 -15.46 15.68
C LEU A 340 -39.97 -15.33 15.05
N GLU A 341 -40.08 -14.69 13.88
CA GLU A 341 -41.34 -14.55 13.15
C GLU A 341 -41.84 -15.89 12.60
N GLU A 342 -40.95 -16.72 12.05
CA GLU A 342 -41.30 -18.06 11.55
C GLU A 342 -41.73 -19.04 12.66
N ARG A 343 -41.27 -18.84 13.90
CA ARG A 343 -41.67 -19.67 15.06
C ARG A 343 -42.99 -19.27 15.70
N VAL A 344 -43.53 -18.10 15.36
CA VAL A 344 -44.80 -17.56 15.89
C VAL A 344 -45.99 -17.88 14.96
N LEU A 345 -45.72 -18.34 13.73
CA LEU A 345 -46.70 -18.83 12.75
C LEU A 345 -46.92 -20.35 12.86
#